data_AF-A0A957MDW8-F1
#
_entry.id   AF-A0A957MDW8-F1
#
_cell.length_a   1.000
_cell.length_b   1.000
_cell.length_c   1.000
_cell.angle_alpha   90.00
_cell.angle_beta   90.00
_cell.angle_gamma   90.00
#
_symmetry.space_group_name_H-M   'P 1'
#
loop_
_entity.id
_entity.type
_entity.pdbx_description
1 polymer ?
#
loop_
_entity_poly.entity_id
_entity_poly.type
_entity_poly.pdbx_seq_one_letter_code
_entity_poly.pdbx_strand_id
1 'polypeptide(L)'
;PEASGVACTEVALNPDEVNAALTDPAGSFPTPNTTLSTPGPDWIQIGTEGGFLPAPAVIPPQHITWVTDPTVFNAGNVDQHSLLLGPGERADVIVDFAKFAGQTLILYNDAPAAFPARDPRYDYYTGNADLRTSGGAPSTIAGYGPNTRTMMQIKVAASAPAPDFDLAKLEAAFVHHADGSGVFESSQHPIIVGQSPYNSAYGSSFPSNGPLAGLVQIFNTALTFSTLSNNQLTMPLAPKQIQDEMGEAFDPEYGRMSGFLGVEAPNANALAQNMILYPYVNPASEIVNALDVPFGVEAQPISTTDDGTQIWKITHNGVDTHPIHFHLFDVQLINRVGWDGIIRRP
;
A
#
# COMPACT_ATOMS: atom_id res chain seq x y z
N PRO A 1 -22.02 -24.84 15.42
CA PRO A 1 -21.98 -23.91 16.56
C PRO A 1 -20.54 -23.75 17.04
N GLU A 2 -20.08 -22.52 17.27
CA GLU A 2 -18.79 -22.29 17.92
C GLU A 2 -18.76 -22.97 19.29
N ALA A 3 -17.59 -23.45 19.71
CA ALA A 3 -17.41 -24.01 21.06
C ALA A 3 -17.69 -22.97 22.16
N SER A 4 -17.67 -21.68 21.82
CA SER A 4 -17.97 -20.54 22.68
C SER A 4 -19.48 -20.38 23.00
N GLY A 5 -20.37 -20.95 22.19
CA GLY A 5 -21.82 -20.69 22.28
C GLY A 5 -22.23 -19.24 21.92
N VAL A 6 -21.29 -18.41 21.45
CA VAL A 6 -21.53 -17.04 20.99
C VAL A 6 -21.73 -17.06 19.48
N ALA A 7 -22.70 -16.31 18.98
CA ALA A 7 -22.88 -16.14 17.53
C ALA A 7 -21.92 -15.05 17.00
N CYS A 8 -21.39 -15.26 15.80
CA CYS A 8 -20.64 -14.26 15.02
C CYS A 8 -19.32 -13.79 15.67
N THR A 9 -18.50 -14.71 16.21
CA THR A 9 -17.14 -14.31 16.61
C THR A 9 -16.17 -14.28 15.43
N GLU A 10 -16.51 -14.94 14.32
CA GLU A 10 -15.70 -15.02 13.10
C GLU A 10 -16.55 -14.81 11.83
N VAL A 11 -15.90 -14.43 10.73
CA VAL A 11 -16.53 -14.34 9.41
C VAL A 11 -16.81 -15.75 8.90
N ALA A 12 -18.04 -16.00 8.42
CA ALA A 12 -18.38 -17.27 7.79
C ALA A 12 -17.73 -17.33 6.40
N LEU A 13 -16.92 -18.36 6.15
CA LEU A 13 -16.26 -18.60 4.86
C LEU A 13 -17.11 -19.48 3.94
N ASN A 14 -16.83 -19.44 2.63
CA ASN A 14 -17.44 -20.33 1.66
C ASN A 14 -17.07 -21.80 1.99
N PRO A 15 -18.04 -22.67 2.34
CA PRO A 15 -17.75 -24.03 2.78
C PRO A 15 -17.11 -24.90 1.68
N ASP A 16 -17.42 -24.65 0.41
CA ASP A 16 -16.84 -25.41 -0.70
C ASP A 16 -15.36 -25.06 -0.89
N GLU A 17 -15.00 -23.79 -0.73
CA GLU A 17 -13.61 -23.33 -0.79
C GLU A 17 -12.81 -23.80 0.43
N VAL A 18 -13.40 -23.77 1.63
CA VAL A 18 -12.76 -24.34 2.83
C VAL A 18 -12.48 -25.83 2.64
N ASN A 19 -13.44 -26.59 2.10
CA ASN A 19 -13.24 -28.01 1.80
C ASN A 19 -12.14 -28.24 0.75
N ALA A 20 -12.07 -27.40 -0.30
CA ALA A 20 -11.01 -27.46 -1.29
C ALA A 20 -9.63 -27.20 -0.67
N ALA A 21 -9.53 -26.19 0.20
CA ALA A 21 -8.31 -25.83 0.91
C ALA A 21 -7.79 -26.93 1.86
N LEU A 22 -8.63 -27.88 2.30
CA LEU A 22 -8.16 -29.05 3.05
C LEU A 22 -7.25 -29.97 2.22
N THR A 23 -7.47 -30.00 0.90
CA THR A 23 -6.71 -30.85 -0.03
C THR A 23 -5.65 -30.07 -0.82
N ASP A 24 -5.89 -28.78 -1.07
CA ASP A 24 -4.98 -27.89 -1.76
C ASP A 24 -4.94 -26.53 -1.03
N PRO A 25 -4.25 -26.46 0.11
CA PRO A 25 -4.21 -25.24 0.92
C PRO A 25 -3.44 -24.10 0.24
N ALA A 26 -2.57 -24.39 -0.73
CA ALA A 26 -1.81 -23.37 -1.47
C ALA A 26 -2.60 -22.81 -2.67
N GLY A 27 -3.39 -23.65 -3.35
CA GLY A 27 -4.18 -23.26 -4.52
C GLY A 27 -5.59 -22.75 -4.21
N SER A 28 -6.11 -23.03 -3.01
CA SER A 28 -7.44 -22.57 -2.58
C SER A 28 -7.34 -21.58 -1.42
N PHE A 29 -7.86 -20.37 -1.63
CA PHE A 29 -7.88 -19.31 -0.63
C PHE A 29 -9.34 -18.94 -0.32
N PRO A 30 -9.93 -19.49 0.76
CA PRO A 30 -11.35 -19.31 1.02
C PRO A 30 -11.77 -17.86 1.17
N THR A 31 -12.93 -17.50 0.65
CA THR A 31 -13.51 -16.16 0.70
C THR A 31 -14.71 -16.10 1.66
N PRO A 32 -15.11 -14.91 2.13
CA PRO A 32 -16.33 -14.75 2.92
C PRO A 32 -17.58 -15.25 2.17
N ASN A 33 -18.42 -16.04 2.85
CA ASN A 33 -19.75 -16.37 2.37
C ASN A 33 -20.67 -15.15 2.56
N THR A 34 -20.86 -14.37 1.50
CA THR A 34 -21.63 -13.11 1.53
C THR A 34 -23.12 -13.27 1.84
N THR A 35 -23.66 -14.49 1.82
CA THR A 35 -25.04 -14.78 2.27
C THR A 35 -25.16 -14.83 3.79
N LEU A 36 -24.08 -15.22 4.49
CA LEU A 36 -24.03 -15.31 5.95
C LEU A 36 -23.26 -14.16 6.59
N SER A 37 -22.28 -13.62 5.88
CA SER A 37 -21.41 -12.52 6.30
C SER A 37 -21.44 -11.45 5.23
N THR A 38 -22.46 -10.59 5.29
CA THR A 38 -22.64 -9.49 4.34
C THR A 38 -21.48 -8.50 4.43
N PRO A 39 -21.10 -7.84 3.32
CA PRO A 39 -20.10 -6.77 3.33
C PRO A 39 -20.40 -5.68 4.37
N GLY A 40 -19.33 -5.16 4.98
CA GLY A 40 -19.38 -4.04 5.90
C GLY A 40 -19.52 -2.68 5.21
N PRO A 41 -19.36 -1.57 5.95
CA PRO A 41 -19.28 -0.23 5.37
C PRO A 41 -18.04 -0.04 4.48
N ASP A 42 -18.11 0.93 3.57
CA ASP A 42 -16.95 1.42 2.84
C ASP A 42 -15.94 2.09 3.79
N TRP A 43 -14.65 2.02 3.46
CA TRP A 43 -13.65 2.89 4.06
C TRP A 43 -13.69 4.25 3.37
N ILE A 44 -13.64 5.34 4.14
CA ILE A 44 -13.37 6.67 3.61
C ILE A 44 -11.97 7.05 4.09
N GLN A 45 -10.95 6.78 3.28
CA GLN A 45 -9.58 7.12 3.62
C GLN A 45 -9.34 8.61 3.40
N ILE A 46 -8.78 9.27 4.40
CA ILE A 46 -8.49 10.71 4.40
C ILE A 46 -7.00 11.00 4.52
N GLY A 47 -6.18 10.02 4.92
CA GLY A 47 -4.75 10.21 5.11
C GLY A 47 -3.94 8.92 5.00
N THR A 48 -2.62 9.11 4.89
CA THR A 48 -1.58 8.09 4.80
C THR A 48 -0.46 8.40 5.79
N GLU A 49 0.62 7.62 5.76
CA GLU A 49 1.88 7.90 6.46
C GLU A 49 2.32 9.36 6.46
N GLY A 50 2.19 10.03 5.30
CA GLY A 50 2.65 11.39 5.07
C GLY A 50 1.66 12.48 5.50
N GLY A 51 0.46 12.12 5.95
CA GLY A 51 -0.61 13.06 6.30
C GLY A 51 -1.83 12.93 5.39
N PHE A 52 -2.60 14.02 5.26
CA PHE A 52 -3.86 13.98 4.52
C PHE A 52 -3.66 13.67 3.03
N LEU A 53 -4.63 12.98 2.43
CA LEU A 53 -4.74 12.79 0.98
C LEU A 53 -5.19 14.10 0.30
N PRO A 54 -4.90 14.30 -1.01
CA PRO A 54 -5.39 15.47 -1.75
C PRO A 54 -6.92 15.52 -1.89
N ALA A 55 -7.58 14.38 -1.74
CA ALA A 55 -9.03 14.25 -1.63
C ALA A 55 -9.36 12.96 -0.85
N PRO A 56 -10.52 12.89 -0.18
CA PRO A 56 -10.98 11.65 0.43
C PRO A 56 -11.14 10.55 -0.64
N ALA A 57 -10.76 9.32 -0.29
CA ALA A 57 -10.90 8.15 -1.15
C ALA A 57 -11.92 7.18 -0.55
N VAL A 58 -13.01 6.90 -1.27
CA VAL A 58 -14.00 5.89 -0.89
C VAL A 58 -13.56 4.53 -1.42
N ILE A 59 -13.31 3.58 -0.51
CA ILE A 59 -12.80 2.25 -0.81
C ILE A 59 -13.84 1.23 -0.36
N PRO A 60 -14.56 0.59 -1.30
CA PRO A 60 -15.60 -0.38 -0.94
C PRO A 60 -15.00 -1.67 -0.36
N PRO A 61 -15.80 -2.48 0.35
CA PRO A 61 -15.41 -3.83 0.73
C PRO A 61 -15.14 -4.66 -0.53
N GLN A 62 -13.95 -5.26 -0.57
CA GLN A 62 -13.47 -6.06 -1.69
C GLN A 62 -12.58 -7.16 -1.10
N HIS A 63 -12.92 -8.42 -1.37
CA HIS A 63 -12.03 -9.51 -1.01
C HIS A 63 -10.79 -9.49 -1.89
N ILE A 64 -9.66 -9.90 -1.35
CA ILE A 64 -8.42 -9.93 -2.09
C ILE A 64 -8.50 -10.91 -3.27
N THR A 65 -7.98 -10.49 -4.43
CA THR A 65 -7.86 -11.34 -5.62
C THR A 65 -6.45 -11.26 -6.18
N TRP A 66 -6.15 -12.09 -7.19
CA TRP A 66 -4.83 -12.14 -7.80
C TRP A 66 -4.93 -12.26 -9.31
N VAL A 67 -3.87 -11.81 -9.97
CA VAL A 67 -3.72 -11.94 -11.41
C VAL A 67 -3.42 -13.40 -11.73
N THR A 68 -4.41 -14.10 -12.29
CA THR A 68 -4.31 -15.55 -12.58
C THR A 68 -3.85 -15.86 -14.00
N ASP A 69 -3.76 -14.86 -14.89
CA ASP A 69 -3.29 -15.06 -16.26
C ASP A 69 -1.76 -15.27 -16.25
N PRO A 70 -1.24 -16.47 -16.58
CA PRO A 70 0.19 -16.74 -16.55
C PRO A 70 0.95 -16.07 -17.71
N THR A 71 0.26 -15.40 -18.64
CA THR A 71 0.89 -14.74 -19.80
C THR A 71 1.31 -13.31 -19.52
N VAL A 72 0.88 -12.71 -18.39
CA VAL A 72 1.28 -11.35 -17.99
C VAL A 72 2.42 -11.37 -16.98
N PHE A 73 3.23 -10.32 -16.99
CA PHE A 73 4.45 -10.25 -16.16
C PHE A 73 4.16 -10.24 -14.66
N ASN A 74 2.99 -9.73 -14.25
CA ASN A 74 2.56 -9.63 -12.87
C ASN A 74 1.65 -10.79 -12.44
N ALA A 75 1.68 -11.94 -13.13
CA ALA A 75 0.95 -13.13 -12.72
C ALA A 75 1.34 -13.53 -11.28
N GLY A 76 0.34 -13.84 -10.45
CA GLY A 76 0.54 -14.17 -9.04
C GLY A 76 0.52 -12.96 -8.09
N ASN A 77 0.61 -11.73 -8.59
CA ASN A 77 0.44 -10.54 -7.76
C ASN A 77 -1.03 -10.33 -7.37
N VAL A 78 -1.25 -9.62 -6.27
CA VAL A 78 -2.57 -9.14 -5.86
C VAL A 78 -3.14 -8.22 -6.94
N ASP A 79 -4.40 -8.43 -7.30
CA ASP A 79 -5.13 -7.69 -8.34
C ASP A 79 -6.09 -6.67 -7.71
N GLN A 80 -7.10 -7.16 -7.00
CA GLN A 80 -8.07 -6.33 -6.29
C GLN A 80 -7.93 -6.52 -4.78
N HIS A 81 -8.15 -5.45 -4.04
CA HIS A 81 -8.18 -5.43 -2.58
C HIS A 81 -9.03 -4.25 -2.10
N SER A 82 -9.42 -4.27 -0.83
CA SER A 82 -10.01 -3.10 -0.15
C SER A 82 -8.90 -2.23 0.44
N LEU A 83 -8.88 -1.97 1.75
CA LEU A 83 -7.75 -1.31 2.42
C LEU A 83 -6.57 -2.27 2.59
N LEU A 84 -5.48 -2.05 1.86
CA LEU A 84 -4.23 -2.81 1.97
C LEU A 84 -3.18 -1.97 2.69
N LEU A 85 -2.59 -2.52 3.76
CA LEU A 85 -1.55 -1.87 4.55
C LEU A 85 -0.38 -2.82 4.78
N GLY A 86 0.81 -2.38 4.39
CA GLY A 86 2.06 -3.05 4.71
C GLY A 86 2.49 -2.83 6.17
N PRO A 87 3.46 -3.62 6.67
CA PRO A 87 4.01 -3.42 8.00
C PRO A 87 4.58 -2.00 8.19
N GLY A 88 4.06 -1.28 9.20
CA GLY A 88 4.46 0.09 9.51
C GLY A 88 3.66 1.18 8.79
N GLU A 89 2.83 0.82 7.80
CA GLU A 89 1.92 1.77 7.15
C GLU A 89 0.68 2.06 8.03
N ARG A 90 0.14 3.26 7.85
CA ARG A 90 -0.96 3.90 8.58
C ARG A 90 -1.88 4.49 7.54
N ALA A 91 -3.17 4.30 7.78
CA ALA A 91 -4.23 4.97 7.04
C ALA A 91 -5.17 5.61 8.05
N ASP A 92 -5.48 6.89 7.82
CA ASP A 92 -6.55 7.56 8.53
C ASP A 92 -7.83 7.32 7.75
N VAL A 93 -8.78 6.64 8.38
CA VAL A 93 -10.05 6.25 7.76
C VAL A 93 -11.24 6.66 8.61
N ILE A 94 -12.31 7.05 7.93
CA ILE A 94 -13.63 7.28 8.50
C ILE A 94 -14.51 6.08 8.11
N VAL A 95 -15.25 5.56 9.10
CA VAL A 95 -16.20 4.46 8.91
C VAL A 95 -17.55 4.88 9.47
N ASP A 96 -18.59 4.83 8.64
CA ASP A 96 -19.95 5.19 9.04
C ASP A 96 -20.74 3.94 9.49
N PHE A 97 -21.03 3.88 10.80
CA PHE A 97 -21.82 2.80 11.39
C PHE A 97 -23.32 3.08 11.45
N ALA A 98 -23.81 4.23 10.96
CA ALA A 98 -25.22 4.62 11.08
C ALA A 98 -26.20 3.57 10.52
N LYS A 99 -25.81 2.86 9.45
CA LYS A 99 -26.63 1.81 8.81
C LYS A 99 -26.56 0.44 9.50
N PHE A 100 -25.74 0.31 10.54
CA PHE A 100 -25.42 -0.97 11.18
C PHE A 100 -25.92 -1.06 12.62
N ALA A 101 -26.88 -0.21 13.03
CA ALA A 101 -27.47 -0.24 14.37
C ALA A 101 -27.95 -1.65 14.77
N GLY A 102 -27.49 -2.13 15.93
CA GLY A 102 -27.79 -3.46 16.45
C GLY A 102 -27.04 -4.62 15.78
N GLN A 103 -26.18 -4.34 14.80
CA GLN A 103 -25.37 -5.37 14.14
C GLN A 103 -24.00 -5.54 14.82
N THR A 104 -23.37 -6.68 14.54
CA THR A 104 -21.97 -6.94 14.89
C THR A 104 -21.16 -7.01 13.61
N LEU A 105 -20.11 -6.20 13.52
CA LEU A 105 -19.18 -6.17 12.40
C LEU A 105 -17.86 -6.81 12.81
N ILE A 106 -17.16 -7.39 11.84
CA ILE A 106 -15.84 -7.97 12.03
C ILE A 106 -14.87 -7.27 11.09
N LEU A 107 -13.81 -6.69 11.66
CA LEU A 107 -12.65 -6.28 10.88
C LEU A 107 -11.92 -7.55 10.43
N TYR A 108 -12.00 -7.81 9.14
CA TYR A 108 -11.53 -9.03 8.50
C TYR A 108 -10.23 -8.75 7.74
N ASN A 109 -9.25 -9.64 7.91
CA ASN A 109 -7.99 -9.62 7.17
C ASN A 109 -7.95 -10.82 6.22
N ASP A 110 -7.89 -10.56 4.93
CA ASP A 110 -7.65 -11.56 3.89
C ASP A 110 -6.30 -11.40 3.19
N ALA A 111 -5.47 -10.45 3.64
CA ALA A 111 -4.13 -10.32 3.11
C ALA A 111 -3.32 -11.58 3.45
N PRO A 112 -2.66 -12.20 2.46
CA PRO A 112 -1.89 -13.40 2.68
C PRO A 112 -0.56 -13.13 3.36
N ALA A 113 -0.04 -14.16 4.02
CA ALA A 113 1.33 -14.20 4.47
C ALA A 113 2.03 -15.44 3.85
N ALA A 114 3.25 -15.35 3.31
CA ALA A 114 3.93 -14.13 2.93
C ALA A 114 3.15 -13.37 1.83
N PHE A 115 3.32 -12.05 1.77
CA PHE A 115 2.63 -11.20 0.80
C PHE A 115 3.54 -10.90 -0.39
N PRO A 116 3.12 -11.13 -1.65
CA PRO A 116 1.79 -11.60 -2.09
C PRO A 116 1.66 -13.13 -2.23
N ALA A 117 2.73 -13.89 -1.96
CA ALA A 117 2.94 -15.27 -2.39
C ALA A 117 2.07 -16.37 -1.71
N ARG A 118 1.38 -16.09 -0.60
CA ARG A 118 0.47 -17.03 0.09
C ARG A 118 1.12 -18.33 0.54
N ASP A 119 1.89 -18.29 1.63
CA ASP A 119 2.29 -19.52 2.31
C ASP A 119 1.14 -20.02 3.19
N PRO A 120 0.51 -21.17 2.88
CA PRO A 120 -0.65 -21.65 3.63
C PRO A 120 -0.35 -21.92 5.11
N ARG A 121 0.93 -22.08 5.49
CA ARG A 121 1.32 -22.31 6.88
C ARG A 121 1.14 -21.08 7.76
N TYR A 122 0.96 -19.89 7.18
CA TYR A 122 0.72 -18.64 7.88
C TYR A 122 -0.73 -18.14 7.78
N ASP A 123 -1.62 -18.89 7.12
CA ASP A 123 -3.03 -18.54 7.00
C ASP A 123 -3.88 -19.35 8.00
N TYR A 124 -4.20 -18.71 9.12
CA TYR A 124 -4.95 -19.31 10.22
C TYR A 124 -6.41 -18.85 10.19
N TYR A 125 -7.32 -19.78 9.92
CA TYR A 125 -8.76 -19.59 9.99
C TYR A 125 -9.45 -20.89 10.41
N THR A 126 -10.64 -20.77 11.01
CA THR A 126 -11.40 -21.94 11.47
C THR A 126 -11.69 -22.92 10.33
N GLY A 127 -11.29 -24.18 10.54
CA GLY A 127 -11.46 -25.23 9.56
C GLY A 127 -10.35 -25.31 8.51
N ASN A 128 -9.25 -24.56 8.66
CA ASN A 128 -8.05 -24.74 7.83
C ASN A 128 -7.41 -26.13 8.03
N ALA A 129 -6.55 -26.53 7.08
CA ALA A 129 -5.89 -27.84 7.11
C ALA A 129 -4.91 -27.99 8.31
N ASP A 130 -4.70 -29.23 8.77
CA ASP A 130 -3.60 -29.55 9.69
C ASP A 130 -2.28 -29.62 8.89
N LEU A 131 -1.39 -28.66 9.12
CA LEU A 131 -0.14 -28.50 8.38
C LEU A 131 1.10 -28.90 9.18
N ARG A 132 0.94 -29.63 10.29
CA ARG A 132 2.08 -30.03 11.16
C ARG A 132 3.13 -30.88 10.43
N THR A 133 2.73 -31.65 9.43
CA THR A 133 3.64 -32.51 8.65
C THR A 133 4.55 -31.73 7.70
N SER A 134 4.23 -30.47 7.38
CA SER A 134 5.00 -29.56 6.53
C SER A 134 5.60 -28.37 7.29
N GLY A 135 5.66 -28.47 8.62
CA GLY A 135 6.21 -27.43 9.50
C GLY A 135 5.26 -26.29 9.83
N GLY A 136 3.96 -26.44 9.56
CA GLY A 136 2.90 -25.51 9.96
C GLY A 136 2.24 -25.86 11.30
N ALA A 137 1.07 -25.26 11.56
CA ALA A 137 0.27 -25.46 12.77
C ALA A 137 -0.82 -26.55 12.58
N PRO A 138 -1.39 -27.10 13.67
CA PRO A 138 -2.64 -27.86 13.58
C PRO A 138 -3.80 -26.98 13.12
N SER A 139 -4.92 -27.60 12.74
CA SER A 139 -6.15 -26.89 12.36
C SER A 139 -6.65 -25.95 13.47
N THR A 140 -7.09 -24.76 13.07
CA THR A 140 -7.62 -23.71 13.95
C THR A 140 -8.98 -24.12 14.48
N ILE A 141 -9.11 -24.13 15.81
CA ILE A 141 -10.36 -24.49 16.49
C ILE A 141 -11.23 -23.23 16.61
N ALA A 142 -12.50 -23.33 16.21
CA ALA A 142 -13.46 -22.23 16.32
C ALA A 142 -13.47 -21.59 17.72
N GLY A 143 -13.27 -20.28 17.79
CA GLY A 143 -13.23 -19.51 19.04
C GLY A 143 -11.90 -19.57 19.79
N TYR A 144 -10.86 -20.19 19.22
CA TYR A 144 -9.49 -20.20 19.76
C TYR A 144 -8.51 -19.62 18.74
N GLY A 145 -7.53 -18.86 19.23
CA GLY A 145 -6.45 -18.35 18.40
C GLY A 145 -5.36 -19.41 18.10
N PRO A 146 -4.48 -19.15 17.11
CA PRO A 146 -4.48 -17.95 16.27
C PRO A 146 -5.53 -18.04 15.14
N ASN A 147 -6.23 -16.94 14.88
CA ASN A 147 -7.01 -16.73 13.66
C ASN A 147 -6.52 -15.40 13.07
N THR A 148 -5.79 -15.45 11.95
CA THR A 148 -5.19 -14.26 11.32
C THR A 148 -6.18 -13.47 10.50
N ARG A 149 -7.39 -14.00 10.31
CA ARG A 149 -8.42 -13.36 9.49
C ARG A 149 -9.42 -12.55 10.28
N THR A 150 -9.55 -12.80 11.58
CA THR A 150 -10.47 -12.07 12.46
C THR A 150 -9.66 -11.14 13.37
N MET A 151 -9.67 -9.83 13.07
CA MET A 151 -8.82 -8.84 13.75
C MET A 151 -9.53 -8.16 14.92
N MET A 152 -10.77 -7.71 14.71
CA MET A 152 -11.53 -6.93 15.69
C MET A 152 -13.03 -7.17 15.52
N GLN A 153 -13.76 -7.22 16.62
CA GLN A 153 -15.22 -7.23 16.63
C GLN A 153 -15.75 -5.84 17.05
N ILE A 154 -16.68 -5.29 16.26
CA ILE A 154 -17.34 -4.02 16.52
C ILE A 154 -18.82 -4.30 16.77
N LYS A 155 -19.30 -4.00 17.98
CA LYS A 155 -20.71 -4.14 18.35
C LYS A 155 -21.38 -2.79 18.27
N VAL A 156 -22.24 -2.60 17.27
CA VAL A 156 -22.98 -1.35 17.10
C VAL A 156 -24.23 -1.41 17.96
N ALA A 157 -24.40 -0.42 18.84
CA ALA A 157 -25.55 -0.37 19.74
C ALA A 157 -26.88 -0.39 18.96
N ALA A 158 -27.87 -1.10 19.49
CA ALA A 158 -29.25 -1.11 18.97
C ALA A 158 -30.03 0.14 19.41
N SER A 159 -29.51 1.32 19.07
CA SER A 159 -30.14 2.62 19.33
C SER A 159 -30.56 3.29 18.02
N ALA A 160 -31.40 4.32 18.10
CA ALA A 160 -31.71 5.15 16.93
C ALA A 160 -30.39 5.68 16.32
N PRO A 161 -30.13 5.41 15.04
CA PRO A 161 -28.86 5.80 14.42
C PRO A 161 -28.77 7.32 14.27
N ALA A 162 -27.54 7.83 14.29
CA ALA A 162 -27.25 9.19 13.87
C ALA A 162 -27.55 9.34 12.35
N PRO A 163 -27.66 10.57 11.83
CA PRO A 163 -27.68 10.79 10.39
C PRO A 163 -26.44 10.18 9.71
N ASP A 164 -26.61 9.72 8.47
CA ASP A 164 -25.51 9.25 7.62
C ASP A 164 -24.37 10.28 7.55
N PHE A 165 -23.14 9.79 7.43
CA PHE A 165 -21.97 10.64 7.28
C PHE A 165 -22.03 11.49 6.01
N ASP A 166 -21.79 12.80 6.15
CA ASP A 166 -21.87 13.76 5.05
C ASP A 166 -20.54 13.80 4.27
N LEU A 167 -20.39 12.87 3.32
CA LEU A 167 -19.22 12.79 2.45
C LEU A 167 -19.02 14.06 1.62
N ALA A 168 -20.10 14.66 1.11
CA ALA A 168 -20.02 15.86 0.28
C ALA A 168 -19.43 17.04 1.07
N LYS A 169 -19.79 17.17 2.34
CA LYS A 169 -19.19 18.17 3.23
C LYS A 169 -17.71 17.90 3.51
N LEU A 170 -17.31 16.63 3.64
CA LEU A 170 -15.90 16.26 3.79
C LEU A 170 -15.10 16.61 2.52
N GLU A 171 -15.59 16.23 1.35
CA GLU A 171 -14.96 16.55 0.06
C GLU A 171 -14.82 18.07 -0.14
N ALA A 172 -15.85 18.84 0.21
CA ALA A 172 -15.82 20.31 0.16
C ALA A 172 -14.79 20.94 1.13
N ALA A 173 -14.43 20.26 2.21
CA ALA A 173 -13.36 20.73 3.10
C ALA A 173 -11.96 20.47 2.53
N PHE A 174 -11.80 19.45 1.68
CA PHE A 174 -10.51 19.07 1.09
C PHE A 174 -10.12 19.89 -0.13
N VAL A 175 -11.10 20.41 -0.89
CA VAL A 175 -10.80 21.23 -2.07
C VAL A 175 -10.09 22.53 -1.68
N HIS A 176 -9.37 23.08 -2.65
CA HIS A 176 -8.72 24.39 -2.56
C HIS A 176 -9.72 25.49 -2.22
N HIS A 177 -9.33 26.36 -1.31
CA HIS A 177 -10.03 27.61 -1.02
C HIS A 177 -9.10 28.81 -1.23
N ALA A 178 -9.65 29.94 -1.68
CA ALA A 178 -8.84 31.13 -1.96
C ALA A 178 -8.11 31.71 -0.73
N ASP A 179 -8.54 31.34 0.48
CA ASP A 179 -7.90 31.67 1.75
C ASP A 179 -6.87 30.62 2.21
N GLY A 180 -6.63 29.57 1.40
CA GLY A 180 -5.71 28.48 1.70
C GLY A 180 -6.22 27.51 2.77
N SER A 181 -7.52 27.49 3.07
CA SER A 181 -8.09 26.66 4.14
C SER A 181 -8.40 25.21 3.74
N GLY A 182 -8.10 24.80 2.50
CA GLY A 182 -8.25 23.41 2.08
C GLY A 182 -7.40 22.47 2.94
N VAL A 183 -7.94 21.32 3.33
CA VAL A 183 -7.29 20.42 4.31
C VAL A 183 -5.88 20.01 3.86
N PHE A 184 -5.71 19.60 2.60
CA PHE A 184 -4.40 19.16 2.10
C PHE A 184 -3.41 20.33 2.00
N GLU A 185 -3.80 21.42 1.33
CA GLU A 185 -2.92 22.57 1.10
C GLU A 185 -2.50 23.32 2.38
N SER A 186 -3.33 23.29 3.43
CA SER A 186 -3.05 23.96 4.69
C SER A 186 -2.21 23.13 5.67
N SER A 187 -2.11 21.82 5.45
CA SER A 187 -1.48 20.89 6.41
C SER A 187 -0.26 20.17 5.88
N GLN A 188 -0.03 20.19 4.56
CA GLN A 188 1.07 19.51 3.90
C GLN A 188 2.06 20.51 3.33
N HIS A 189 3.34 20.13 3.31
CA HIS A 189 4.31 20.86 2.50
C HIS A 189 3.96 20.73 1.00
N PRO A 190 4.35 21.72 0.17
CA PRO A 190 4.07 21.68 -1.26
C PRO A 190 4.59 20.40 -1.93
N ILE A 191 3.79 19.84 -2.84
CA ILE A 191 4.23 18.70 -3.66
C ILE A 191 5.44 19.08 -4.53
N ILE A 192 6.27 18.08 -4.83
CA ILE A 192 7.44 18.23 -5.69
C ILE A 192 7.01 18.13 -7.15
N VAL A 193 6.37 17.02 -7.54
CA VAL A 193 5.95 16.72 -8.91
C VAL A 193 4.46 16.98 -9.08
N GLY A 194 4.10 17.95 -9.93
CA GLY A 194 2.70 18.23 -10.25
C GLY A 194 2.01 17.07 -10.97
N GLN A 195 0.91 16.58 -10.40
CA GLN A 195 0.09 15.50 -10.95
C GLN A 195 -1.40 15.84 -10.81
N SER A 196 -2.21 15.39 -11.76
CA SER A 196 -3.65 15.73 -11.77
C SER A 196 -4.46 15.38 -10.51
N PRO A 197 -4.14 14.33 -9.71
CA PRO A 197 -4.86 14.08 -8.46
C PRO A 197 -4.77 15.21 -7.42
N TYR A 198 -3.77 16.10 -7.54
CA TYR A 198 -3.60 17.25 -6.66
C TYR A 198 -4.36 18.50 -7.13
N ASN A 199 -4.97 18.48 -8.33
CA ASN A 199 -5.60 19.67 -8.91
C ASN A 199 -6.72 20.24 -8.03
N SER A 200 -7.56 19.37 -7.45
CA SER A 200 -8.64 19.81 -6.55
C SER A 200 -8.11 20.44 -5.27
N ALA A 201 -6.98 19.94 -4.75
CA ALA A 201 -6.37 20.40 -3.51
C ALA A 201 -5.67 21.76 -3.63
N TYR A 202 -5.13 22.07 -4.81
CA TYR A 202 -4.37 23.31 -5.06
C TYR A 202 -5.04 24.30 -6.01
N GLY A 203 -6.22 23.98 -6.54
CA GLY A 203 -6.87 24.79 -7.58
C GLY A 203 -6.05 24.88 -8.87
N SER A 204 -5.20 23.88 -9.12
CA SER A 204 -4.27 23.83 -10.26
C SER A 204 -4.85 23.04 -11.43
N SER A 205 -4.10 22.96 -12.53
CA SER A 205 -4.53 22.31 -13.77
C SER A 205 -3.44 21.42 -14.38
N PHE A 206 -2.81 20.57 -13.57
CA PHE A 206 -1.83 19.60 -14.06
C PHE A 206 -2.51 18.60 -15.02
N PRO A 207 -1.87 18.25 -16.14
CA PRO A 207 -2.45 17.33 -17.11
C PRO A 207 -2.54 15.92 -16.53
N SER A 208 -3.59 15.17 -16.88
CA SER A 208 -3.77 13.79 -16.43
C SER A 208 -3.03 12.78 -17.29
N ASN A 209 -2.56 13.16 -18.47
CA ASN A 209 -1.86 12.30 -19.43
C ASN A 209 -0.78 13.06 -20.22
N GLY A 210 -0.01 12.32 -21.01
CA GLY A 210 1.07 12.87 -21.82
C GLY A 210 2.36 13.13 -21.03
N PRO A 211 3.35 13.78 -21.67
CA PRO A 211 4.71 13.89 -21.13
C PRO A 211 4.82 14.70 -19.83
N LEU A 212 3.84 15.54 -19.52
CA LEU A 212 3.82 16.40 -18.34
C LEU A 212 2.83 15.91 -17.26
N ALA A 213 2.31 14.69 -17.36
CA ALA A 213 1.43 14.11 -16.35
C ALA A 213 2.10 13.81 -15.00
N GLY A 214 3.40 14.10 -14.88
CA GLY A 214 4.21 13.78 -13.70
C GLY A 214 4.33 12.27 -13.51
N LEU A 215 4.53 11.51 -14.59
CA LEU A 215 4.67 10.05 -14.55
C LEU A 215 5.98 9.62 -15.19
N VAL A 216 6.62 8.61 -14.60
CA VAL A 216 7.89 8.03 -15.05
C VAL A 216 7.65 6.67 -15.69
N GLN A 217 8.26 6.44 -16.86
CA GLN A 217 8.33 5.14 -17.52
C GLN A 217 9.60 4.38 -17.17
N ILE A 218 9.58 3.05 -17.31
CA ILE A 218 10.63 2.17 -16.79
C ILE A 218 12.05 2.49 -17.29
N PHE A 219 12.21 2.96 -18.53
CA PHE A 219 13.52 3.28 -19.11
C PHE A 219 13.88 4.77 -19.02
N ASN A 220 13.07 5.59 -18.37
CA ASN A 220 13.44 6.99 -18.17
C ASN A 220 14.64 7.09 -17.20
N THR A 221 15.51 8.06 -17.49
CA THR A 221 16.66 8.43 -16.67
C THR A 221 16.55 9.86 -16.13
N ALA A 222 15.54 10.60 -16.57
CA ALA A 222 15.16 11.92 -16.10
C ALA A 222 13.63 12.08 -16.20
N LEU A 223 13.07 12.98 -15.41
CA LEU A 223 11.67 13.37 -15.46
C LEU A 223 11.57 14.88 -15.73
N THR A 224 10.75 15.25 -16.72
CA THR A 224 10.31 16.64 -16.92
C THR A 224 8.90 16.78 -16.38
N PHE A 225 8.67 17.73 -15.48
CA PHE A 225 7.38 17.91 -14.81
C PHE A 225 7.05 19.39 -14.58
N SER A 226 5.77 19.68 -14.36
CA SER A 226 5.31 21.01 -13.95
C SER A 226 5.30 21.12 -12.42
N THR A 227 5.66 22.29 -11.90
CA THR A 227 5.66 22.58 -10.46
C THR A 227 4.45 23.45 -10.08
N LEU A 228 4.19 23.61 -8.79
CA LEU A 228 3.22 24.60 -8.29
C LEU A 228 3.68 26.05 -8.52
N SER A 229 4.98 26.28 -8.74
CA SER A 229 5.55 27.58 -9.12
C SER A 229 5.30 27.96 -10.59
N ASN A 230 4.50 27.19 -11.31
CA ASN A 230 4.15 27.38 -12.73
C ASN A 230 5.35 27.38 -13.69
N ASN A 231 6.44 26.70 -13.31
CA ASN A 231 7.57 26.41 -14.18
C ASN A 231 7.69 24.91 -14.43
N GLN A 232 8.52 24.54 -15.41
CA GLN A 232 8.86 23.14 -15.68
C GLN A 232 10.31 22.89 -15.29
N LEU A 233 10.54 21.75 -14.65
CA LEU A 233 11.87 21.29 -14.26
C LEU A 233 12.15 19.94 -14.92
N THR A 234 13.42 19.71 -15.26
CA THR A 234 13.92 18.39 -15.68
C THR A 234 14.96 17.94 -14.67
N MET A 235 14.66 16.86 -13.94
CA MET A 235 15.55 16.32 -12.92
C MET A 235 16.02 14.90 -13.30
N PRO A 236 17.30 14.57 -13.07
CA PRO A 236 17.77 13.20 -13.25
C PRO A 236 17.15 12.27 -12.20
N LEU A 237 16.90 11.02 -12.59
CA LEU A 237 16.47 9.97 -11.68
C LEU A 237 17.72 9.31 -11.08
N ALA A 238 17.83 9.33 -9.75
CA ALA A 238 18.88 8.61 -9.04
C ALA A 238 18.52 7.11 -9.01
N PRO A 239 19.31 6.24 -9.65
CA PRO A 239 19.01 4.82 -9.68
C PRO A 239 19.32 4.18 -8.31
N LYS A 240 18.31 3.51 -7.77
CA LYS A 240 18.33 2.74 -6.53
C LYS A 240 17.74 1.37 -6.82
N GLN A 241 17.91 0.43 -5.91
CA GLN A 241 17.37 -0.90 -6.09
C GLN A 241 17.08 -1.62 -4.80
N ILE A 242 16.29 -2.69 -4.92
CA ILE A 242 16.03 -3.71 -3.91
C ILE A 242 16.22 -5.06 -4.57
N GLN A 243 16.84 -6.01 -3.86
CA GLN A 243 16.95 -7.39 -4.32
C GLN A 243 16.90 -8.35 -3.13
N ASP A 244 16.19 -9.45 -3.33
CA ASP A 244 15.82 -10.42 -2.31
C ASP A 244 15.92 -11.88 -2.78
N GLU A 245 16.28 -12.12 -4.05
CA GLU A 245 16.38 -13.49 -4.59
C GLU A 245 17.56 -14.26 -3.97
N MET A 246 17.31 -15.49 -3.49
CA MET A 246 18.28 -16.27 -2.70
C MET A 246 19.59 -16.60 -3.44
N GLY A 247 19.59 -16.61 -4.78
CA GLY A 247 20.79 -16.81 -5.59
C GLY A 247 21.77 -15.63 -5.58
N GLU A 248 21.31 -14.43 -5.17
CA GLU A 248 22.05 -13.17 -5.31
C GLU A 248 22.12 -12.40 -3.98
N ALA A 249 21.04 -12.45 -3.17
CA ALA A 249 20.87 -11.73 -1.91
C ALA A 249 20.84 -12.70 -0.72
N PHE A 250 22.01 -13.23 -0.37
CA PHE A 250 22.17 -14.24 0.67
C PHE A 250 22.95 -13.70 1.87
N ASP A 251 22.48 -14.01 3.08
CA ASP A 251 23.20 -13.80 4.33
C ASP A 251 24.20 -14.94 4.54
N PRO A 252 25.52 -14.71 4.34
CA PRO A 252 26.52 -15.77 4.44
C PRO A 252 26.75 -16.26 5.87
N GLU A 253 26.32 -15.50 6.88
CA GLU A 253 26.52 -15.87 8.28
C GLU A 253 25.47 -16.87 8.76
N TYR A 254 24.20 -16.65 8.38
CA TYR A 254 23.07 -17.43 8.88
C TYR A 254 22.42 -18.34 7.85
N GLY A 255 22.85 -18.30 6.59
CA GLY A 255 22.36 -19.23 5.57
C GLY A 255 20.93 -18.93 5.09
N ARG A 256 20.49 -17.68 5.21
CA ARG A 256 19.11 -17.25 4.93
C ARG A 256 19.04 -16.23 3.80
N MET A 257 17.90 -16.18 3.14
CA MET A 257 17.56 -15.12 2.19
C MET A 257 17.56 -13.76 2.91
N SER A 258 17.98 -12.70 2.22
CA SER A 258 17.97 -11.33 2.72
C SER A 258 17.46 -10.37 1.67
N GLY A 259 16.65 -9.38 2.07
CA GLY A 259 16.35 -8.22 1.24
C GLY A 259 17.41 -7.15 1.43
N PHE A 260 18.11 -6.77 0.36
CA PHE A 260 19.10 -5.70 0.38
C PHE A 260 18.65 -4.51 -0.46
N LEU A 261 18.79 -3.31 0.10
CA LEU A 261 18.84 -2.08 -0.69
C LEU A 261 20.16 -2.04 -1.48
N GLY A 262 20.18 -1.24 -2.55
CA GLY A 262 21.43 -0.87 -3.18
C GLY A 262 21.32 0.13 -4.32
N VAL A 263 22.33 0.12 -5.19
CA VAL A 263 22.42 1.02 -6.34
C VAL A 263 22.52 0.22 -7.64
N GLU A 264 22.01 0.82 -8.71
CA GLU A 264 22.09 0.23 -10.05
C GLU A 264 23.38 0.70 -10.75
N ALA A 265 24.05 -0.19 -11.47
CA ALA A 265 25.17 0.22 -12.32
C ALA A 265 24.70 1.15 -13.46
N PRO A 266 25.56 2.07 -13.95
CA PRO A 266 25.23 2.91 -15.11
C PRO A 266 24.81 2.08 -16.33
N ASN A 267 23.76 2.51 -17.03
CA ASN A 267 23.22 1.87 -18.25
C ASN A 267 22.71 0.43 -18.08
N ALA A 268 22.28 0.07 -16.88
CA ALA A 268 21.59 -1.19 -16.66
C ALA A 268 20.34 -1.31 -17.57
N ASN A 269 20.13 -2.52 -18.06
CA ASN A 269 19.00 -2.88 -18.90
C ASN A 269 18.54 -4.30 -18.54
N ALA A 270 17.40 -4.73 -19.07
CA ALA A 270 16.80 -6.03 -18.75
C ALA A 270 17.73 -7.25 -18.97
N LEU A 271 18.77 -7.14 -19.82
CA LEU A 271 19.73 -8.22 -20.09
C LEU A 271 21.05 -8.08 -19.34
N ALA A 272 21.34 -6.90 -18.78
CA ALA A 272 22.59 -6.57 -18.11
C ALA A 272 22.32 -5.68 -16.89
N GLN A 273 21.45 -6.14 -16.00
CA GLN A 273 21.16 -5.45 -14.76
C GLN A 273 22.20 -5.82 -13.72
N ASN A 274 23.24 -4.99 -13.61
CA ASN A 274 24.27 -5.18 -12.60
C ASN A 274 23.82 -4.49 -11.32
N MET A 275 23.19 -5.29 -10.46
CA MET A 275 22.77 -4.89 -9.13
C MET A 275 23.99 -4.83 -8.19
N ILE A 276 24.22 -3.70 -7.53
CA ILE A 276 25.23 -3.57 -6.48
C ILE A 276 24.53 -3.56 -5.12
N LEU A 277 24.52 -4.72 -4.46
CA LEU A 277 23.91 -4.89 -3.14
C LEU A 277 24.68 -4.07 -2.10
N TYR A 278 23.94 -3.46 -1.20
CA TYR A 278 24.47 -2.47 -0.27
C TYR A 278 24.02 -2.82 1.15
N PRO A 279 24.59 -3.90 1.73
CA PRO A 279 24.25 -4.33 3.08
C PRO A 279 24.64 -3.26 4.10
N TYR A 280 24.15 -3.41 5.34
CA TYR A 280 24.32 -2.43 6.41
C TYR A 280 25.77 -2.03 6.71
N VAL A 281 26.74 -2.90 6.38
CA VAL A 281 28.17 -2.63 6.56
C VAL A 281 28.76 -1.65 5.54
N ASN A 282 28.04 -1.38 4.44
CA ASN A 282 28.49 -0.47 3.40
C ASN A 282 28.19 0.99 3.77
N PRO A 283 29.03 1.96 3.34
CA PRO A 283 28.87 3.38 3.70
C PRO A 283 27.69 4.04 3.00
N ALA A 284 26.87 4.86 3.67
CA ALA A 284 25.68 5.48 3.08
C ALA A 284 25.88 5.96 1.62
N SER A 285 24.99 5.53 0.71
CA SER A 285 25.08 5.93 -0.69
C SER A 285 24.86 7.44 -0.84
N GLU A 286 24.00 8.02 0.01
CA GLU A 286 23.69 9.45 0.01
C GLU A 286 24.07 10.10 1.34
N ILE A 287 24.73 11.25 1.27
CA ILE A 287 24.96 12.13 2.40
C ILE A 287 24.19 13.41 2.11
N VAL A 288 22.97 13.48 2.65
CA VAL A 288 22.11 14.65 2.53
C VAL A 288 22.30 15.52 3.76
N ASN A 289 22.68 16.78 3.57
CA ASN A 289 22.65 17.74 4.67
C ASN A 289 21.20 18.19 4.82
N ALA A 290 20.59 17.97 5.99
CA ALA A 290 19.30 18.56 6.28
C ALA A 290 19.41 20.07 6.07
N LEU A 291 18.51 20.66 5.29
CA LEU A 291 18.45 22.11 5.19
C LEU A 291 18.27 22.63 6.62
N ASP A 292 19.21 23.44 7.12
CA ASP A 292 19.07 24.20 8.37
C ASP A 292 18.01 25.29 8.14
N VAL A 293 16.76 24.87 7.91
CA VAL A 293 15.61 25.75 7.72
C VAL A 293 15.33 26.37 9.08
N PRO A 294 15.43 27.70 9.24
CA PRO A 294 15.13 28.35 10.50
C PRO A 294 13.71 28.01 10.94
N PHE A 295 13.51 27.83 12.24
CA PHE A 295 12.19 27.59 12.80
C PHE A 295 11.18 28.65 12.32
N GLY A 296 10.07 28.18 11.74
CA GLY A 296 9.00 29.05 11.20
C GLY A 296 9.17 29.50 9.75
N VAL A 297 10.17 29.00 9.02
CA VAL A 297 10.24 29.15 7.56
C VAL A 297 9.49 27.99 6.92
N GLU A 298 8.43 28.31 6.20
CA GLU A 298 7.61 27.34 5.47
C GLU A 298 8.31 26.87 4.18
N ALA A 299 8.22 25.57 3.90
CA ALA A 299 8.69 25.00 2.64
C ALA A 299 8.00 25.69 1.45
N GLN A 300 8.79 26.15 0.49
CA GLN A 300 8.28 26.78 -0.72
C GLN A 300 8.24 25.75 -1.86
N PRO A 301 7.30 25.88 -2.83
CA PRO A 301 7.28 24.96 -3.94
C PRO A 301 8.58 25.03 -4.75
N ILE A 302 9.08 23.86 -5.14
CA ILE A 302 10.30 23.73 -5.93
C ILE A 302 10.24 24.60 -7.20
N SER A 303 11.28 25.39 -7.43
CA SER A 303 11.40 26.27 -8.60
C SER A 303 12.72 26.12 -9.35
N THR A 304 13.71 25.46 -8.77
CA THR A 304 15.03 25.18 -9.36
C THR A 304 15.43 23.73 -9.11
N THR A 305 16.50 23.25 -9.75
CA THR A 305 16.98 21.87 -9.58
C THR A 305 18.16 21.74 -8.61
N ASP A 306 18.51 22.82 -7.91
CA ASP A 306 19.69 22.95 -7.04
C ASP A 306 19.33 23.17 -5.55
N ASP A 307 18.07 22.96 -5.16
CA ASP A 307 17.56 23.09 -3.80
C ASP A 307 17.84 21.86 -2.90
N GLY A 308 18.47 20.83 -3.45
CA GLY A 308 18.78 19.57 -2.77
C GLY A 308 17.73 18.47 -2.96
N THR A 309 16.61 18.75 -3.63
CA THR A 309 15.59 17.76 -3.96
C THR A 309 16.17 16.65 -4.86
N GLN A 310 15.76 15.41 -4.62
CA GLN A 310 16.15 14.25 -5.42
C GLN A 310 14.93 13.46 -5.87
N ILE A 311 15.01 12.84 -7.05
CA ILE A 311 14.02 11.87 -7.51
C ILE A 311 14.70 10.51 -7.58
N TRP A 312 14.20 9.54 -6.81
CA TRP A 312 14.75 8.19 -6.79
C TRP A 312 13.91 7.26 -7.67
N LYS A 313 14.59 6.47 -8.49
CA LYS A 313 14.01 5.34 -9.19
C LYS A 313 14.50 4.07 -8.52
N ILE A 314 13.62 3.40 -7.79
CA ILE A 314 13.92 2.16 -7.09
C ILE A 314 13.50 0.99 -7.99
N THR A 315 14.46 0.24 -8.50
CA THR A 315 14.21 -0.97 -9.29
C THR A 315 14.22 -2.20 -8.37
N HIS A 316 13.16 -2.99 -8.38
CA HIS A 316 13.05 -4.24 -7.62
C HIS A 316 12.87 -5.42 -8.58
N ASN A 317 13.72 -6.43 -8.45
CA ASN A 317 13.76 -7.60 -9.34
C ASN A 317 13.40 -8.92 -8.68
N GLY A 318 13.11 -8.94 -7.38
CA GLY A 318 12.57 -10.13 -6.75
C GLY A 318 11.05 -10.09 -6.63
N VAL A 319 10.53 -10.95 -5.76
CA VAL A 319 9.11 -11.29 -5.72
C VAL A 319 8.43 -10.92 -4.39
N ASP A 320 9.20 -10.54 -3.37
CA ASP A 320 8.64 -10.21 -2.05
C ASP A 320 8.37 -8.71 -1.89
N THR A 321 7.55 -8.36 -0.91
CA THR A 321 7.25 -6.97 -0.56
C THR A 321 8.17 -6.46 0.54
N HIS A 322 8.77 -5.28 0.33
CA HIS A 322 9.75 -4.69 1.24
C HIS A 322 9.25 -3.33 1.77
N PRO A 323 8.95 -3.19 3.07
CA PRO A 323 8.62 -1.90 3.65
C PRO A 323 9.88 -1.02 3.74
N ILE A 324 9.77 0.23 3.29
CA ILE A 324 10.82 1.24 3.42
C ILE A 324 10.30 2.35 4.30
N HIS A 325 11.09 2.72 5.31
CA HIS A 325 10.73 3.80 6.23
C HIS A 325 11.69 4.97 6.09
N PHE A 326 11.14 6.18 6.05
CA PHE A 326 11.88 7.44 5.89
C PHE A 326 11.75 8.28 7.16
N HIS A 327 12.85 8.90 7.59
CA HIS A 327 12.88 9.86 8.69
C HIS A 327 13.47 11.17 8.19
N LEU A 328 12.92 12.31 8.65
CA LEU A 328 13.44 13.66 8.39
C LEU A 328 13.36 14.14 6.92
N PHE A 329 12.59 13.44 6.07
CA PHE A 329 12.37 13.82 4.67
C PHE A 329 10.89 13.94 4.37
N ASP A 330 10.53 14.89 3.51
CA ASP A 330 9.27 14.88 2.79
C ASP A 330 9.41 13.95 1.58
N VAL A 331 8.46 13.04 1.41
CA VAL A 331 8.49 12.03 0.36
C VAL A 331 7.22 12.09 -0.44
N GLN A 332 7.35 12.28 -1.76
CA GLN A 332 6.26 12.10 -2.71
C GLN A 332 6.48 10.83 -3.51
N LEU A 333 5.51 9.91 -3.44
CA LEU A 333 5.46 8.79 -4.38
C LEU A 333 4.95 9.31 -5.74
N ILE A 334 5.76 9.14 -6.79
CA ILE A 334 5.42 9.61 -8.15
C ILE A 334 4.53 8.59 -8.88
N ASN A 335 5.02 7.37 -9.05
CA ASN A 335 4.25 6.23 -9.58
C ASN A 335 5.04 4.93 -9.38
N ARG A 336 4.36 3.80 -9.60
CA ARG A 336 4.98 2.48 -9.79
C ARG A 336 4.87 2.11 -11.27
N VAL A 337 5.79 1.33 -11.81
CA VAL A 337 5.75 0.87 -13.20
C VAL A 337 6.30 -0.56 -13.28
N GLY A 338 5.55 -1.44 -13.94
CA GLY A 338 6.00 -2.81 -14.16
C GLY A 338 7.01 -2.92 -15.30
N TRP A 339 7.71 -4.06 -15.40
CA TRP A 339 8.58 -4.39 -16.53
C TRP A 339 7.85 -4.47 -17.87
N ASP A 340 6.53 -4.67 -17.83
CA ASP A 340 5.59 -4.57 -18.95
C ASP A 340 5.28 -3.12 -19.38
N GLY A 341 5.79 -2.11 -18.67
CA GLY A 341 5.51 -0.69 -18.91
C GLY A 341 4.16 -0.20 -18.38
N ILE A 342 3.41 -1.04 -17.66
CA ILE A 342 2.14 -0.64 -17.06
C ILE A 342 2.41 0.25 -15.86
N ILE A 343 1.96 1.50 -15.95
CA ILE A 343 2.01 2.47 -14.86
C ILE A 343 0.87 2.21 -13.89
N ARG A 344 1.21 2.15 -12.61
CA ARG A 344 0.27 2.23 -11.48
C ARG A 344 0.50 3.57 -10.79
N ARG A 345 -0.54 4.39 -10.74
CA ARG A 345 -0.50 5.68 -10.04
C ARG A 345 -0.33 5.44 -8.53
N PRO A 346 0.17 6.44 -7.78
CA PRO A 346 0.41 6.33 -6.35
C PRO A 346 -0.71 5.67 -5.55
#